data_AF-A0A529U295-F1
#
_entry.id   AF-A0A529U295-F1
#
_cell.length_a   1.000
_cell.length_b   1.000
_cell.length_c   1.000
_cell.angle_alpha   90.00
_cell.angle_beta   90.00
_cell.angle_gamma   90.00
#
_symmetry.space_group_name_H-M   'P 1'
#
loop_
_entity.id
_entity.type
_entity.pdbx_description
1 polymer ?
#
loop_
_entity_poly.entity_id
_entity_poly.type
_entity_poly.pdbx_seq_one_letter_code
_entity_poly.pdbx_strand_id
1 'polypeptide(L)'
;MIDVTPLVEVARPAGENLPFIPRRFQAGGRLEIADSAGIQNTFIMTCVLCGGVIAGEEASLEHPLPQWLHKYAGDVGERKASAFRVSETIQPTWRQLSLNSHKECNRLFARKIEDPSITAVKAMVDGGRLTWTQLDAAFDWLDKIKSASAHMATALRGHNIRLGYGDISFPNKRVGAFDRLAIIYRISDGRPPLDLWDCLNDGFLTTPSAISLRVKDLVIVYSSSNFLLSQLSDSGKA
;
A
#
# COMPACT_ATOMS: atom_id res chain seq x y z
N MET A 1 -21.31 -39.02 4.38
CA MET A 1 -21.75 -37.95 5.28
C MET A 1 -20.52 -37.15 5.65
N ILE A 2 -20.36 -35.96 5.07
CA ILE A 2 -19.32 -35.02 5.49
C ILE A 2 -20.02 -34.08 6.45
N ASP A 3 -19.69 -34.24 7.73
CA ASP A 3 -20.18 -33.38 8.81
C ASP A 3 -19.41 -32.05 8.72
N VAL A 4 -20.05 -31.05 8.13
CA VAL A 4 -19.49 -29.70 8.01
C VAL A 4 -19.95 -28.93 9.24
N THR A 5 -19.29 -29.16 10.38
CA THR A 5 -19.39 -28.20 11.47
C THR A 5 -18.55 -26.97 11.09
N PRO A 6 -19.12 -25.75 11.02
CA PRO A 6 -18.31 -24.57 10.79
C PRO A 6 -17.43 -24.35 12.03
N LEU A 7 -16.10 -24.31 11.83
CA LEU A 7 -15.17 -23.85 12.85
C LEU A 7 -15.33 -22.33 13.02
N VAL A 8 -16.38 -21.92 13.71
CA VAL A 8 -16.46 -20.60 14.33
C VAL A 8 -15.74 -20.72 15.67
N GLU A 9 -14.44 -20.41 15.69
CA GLU A 9 -13.74 -20.19 16.96
C GLU A 9 -14.18 -18.83 17.53
N VAL A 10 -15.14 -18.90 18.44
CA VAL A 10 -15.42 -17.86 19.44
C VAL A 10 -14.10 -17.56 20.16
N ALA A 11 -13.70 -16.29 20.22
CA ALA A 11 -12.51 -15.86 20.94
C ALA A 11 -12.56 -16.34 22.40
N ARG A 12 -11.54 -17.07 22.85
CA ARG A 12 -11.43 -17.59 24.22
C ARG A 12 -10.27 -16.96 24.98
N PRO A 13 -10.34 -16.90 26.33
CA PRO A 13 -9.40 -16.15 27.16
C PRO A 13 -7.96 -16.67 27.06
N ALA A 14 -6.99 -15.77 27.15
CA ALA A 14 -5.57 -15.96 26.85
C ALA A 14 -4.75 -16.81 27.86
N GLY A 15 -5.36 -17.81 28.51
CA GLY A 15 -4.74 -18.57 29.61
C GLY A 15 -4.50 -20.07 29.37
N GLU A 16 -4.99 -20.65 28.27
CA GLU A 16 -4.79 -22.07 27.99
C GLU A 16 -3.47 -22.33 27.24
N ASN A 17 -2.56 -23.09 27.86
CA ASN A 17 -1.33 -23.57 27.23
C ASN A 17 -1.65 -24.69 26.23
N LEU A 18 -1.93 -24.30 24.99
CA LEU A 18 -2.01 -25.21 23.85
C LEU A 18 -0.63 -25.34 23.17
N PRO A 19 -0.29 -26.51 22.60
CA PRO A 19 0.89 -26.66 21.77
C PRO A 19 0.82 -25.69 20.58
N PHE A 20 1.88 -24.89 20.43
CA PHE A 20 1.99 -23.85 19.42
C PHE A 20 1.79 -24.39 18.00
N ILE A 21 0.73 -23.93 17.32
CA ILE A 21 0.51 -24.14 15.89
C ILE A 21 0.84 -22.81 15.18
N PRO A 22 1.95 -22.70 14.44
CA PRO A 22 2.36 -21.45 13.79
C PRO A 22 1.37 -21.07 12.68
N ARG A 23 0.54 -20.04 12.92
CA ARG A 23 -0.26 -19.39 11.87
C ARG A 23 0.63 -18.42 11.08
N ARG A 24 0.59 -18.56 9.76
CA ARG A 24 1.44 -17.91 8.76
C ARG A 24 1.21 -16.40 8.66
N PHE A 25 2.16 -15.63 9.18
CA PHE A 25 2.71 -14.41 8.59
C PHE A 25 4.17 -14.35 9.03
N GLN A 26 5.13 -14.52 8.12
CA GLN A 26 6.52 -14.22 8.45
C GLN A 26 6.71 -12.70 8.42
N ALA A 27 6.31 -12.04 9.51
CA ALA A 27 6.92 -10.80 9.99
C ALA A 27 7.79 -11.16 11.21
N GLY A 28 8.84 -11.95 10.96
CA GLY A 28 9.88 -12.39 11.90
C GLY A 28 9.41 -12.87 13.28
N GLY A 29 9.42 -14.19 13.46
CA GLY A 29 9.72 -14.83 14.74
C GLY A 29 11.13 -15.42 14.66
N ARG A 30 11.86 -15.42 15.77
CA ARG A 30 13.22 -15.95 15.87
C ARG A 30 13.18 -17.47 15.72
N LEU A 31 13.49 -17.96 14.53
CA LEU A 31 14.01 -19.29 14.23
C LEU A 31 14.64 -19.16 12.82
N GLU A 32 15.93 -19.48 12.69
CA GLU A 32 16.46 -19.92 11.40
C GLU A 32 15.77 -21.26 11.08
N ILE A 33 14.55 -21.18 10.56
CA ILE A 33 13.96 -22.32 9.88
C ILE A 33 14.61 -22.29 8.50
N ALA A 34 15.61 -23.14 8.28
CA ALA A 34 15.96 -23.52 6.93
C ALA A 34 14.67 -24.06 6.31
N ASP A 35 14.07 -23.30 5.38
CA ASP A 35 12.83 -23.71 4.73
C ASP A 35 13.02 -25.13 4.19
N SER A 36 12.17 -26.07 4.61
CA SER A 36 12.19 -27.41 4.05
C SER A 36 12.00 -27.31 2.52
N ALA A 37 12.58 -28.24 1.76
CA ALA A 37 12.44 -28.24 0.30
C ALA A 37 10.97 -28.21 -0.19
N GLY A 38 10.02 -28.71 0.62
CA GLY A 38 8.58 -28.61 0.35
C GLY A 38 7.99 -27.20 0.54
N ILE A 39 8.51 -26.41 1.48
CA ILE A 39 8.08 -25.02 1.72
C ILE A 39 8.67 -24.11 0.64
N GLN A 40 9.92 -24.33 0.22
CA GLN A 40 10.53 -23.61 -0.91
C GLN A 40 9.73 -23.78 -2.21
N ASN A 41 9.07 -24.94 -2.38
CA ASN A 41 8.23 -25.24 -3.53
C ASN A 41 6.75 -24.82 -3.36
N THR A 42 6.36 -24.28 -2.19
CA THR A 42 4.99 -23.79 -1.95
C THR A 42 4.96 -22.28 -2.15
N PHE A 43 4.48 -21.81 -3.30
CA PHE A 43 4.24 -20.39 -3.55
C PHE A 43 3.00 -19.92 -2.77
N ILE A 44 3.22 -19.42 -1.56
CA ILE A 44 2.18 -18.74 -0.78
C ILE A 44 2.14 -17.29 -1.25
N MET A 45 1.09 -16.93 -1.98
CA MET A 45 0.86 -15.53 -2.36
C MET A 45 0.11 -14.82 -1.24
N THR A 46 0.54 -13.60 -0.94
CA THR A 46 -0.13 -12.72 0.04
C THR A 46 -0.83 -11.60 -0.69
N CYS A 47 -2.08 -11.31 -0.35
CA CYS A 47 -2.80 -10.19 -0.91
C CYS A 47 -2.24 -8.87 -0.38
N VAL A 48 -1.79 -8.01 -1.30
CA VAL A 48 -1.26 -6.67 -0.95
C VAL A 48 -2.29 -5.76 -0.29
N LEU A 49 -3.58 -5.99 -0.50
CA LEU A 49 -4.65 -5.11 -0.04
C LEU A 49 -5.10 -5.41 1.39
N CYS A 50 -5.11 -6.69 1.79
CA CYS A 50 -5.64 -7.12 3.08
C CYS A 50 -4.65 -7.93 3.94
N GLY A 51 -3.52 -8.34 3.38
CA GLY A 51 -2.56 -9.23 4.02
C GLY A 51 -2.96 -10.70 3.98
N GLY A 52 -4.21 -11.05 3.65
CA GLY A 52 -4.64 -12.45 3.62
C GLY A 52 -3.83 -13.32 2.64
N VAL A 53 -3.63 -14.59 3.00
CA VAL A 53 -3.06 -15.59 2.10
C VAL A 53 -4.05 -15.87 0.95
N ILE A 54 -3.54 -15.96 -0.27
CA ILE A 54 -4.29 -16.38 -1.46
C ILE A 54 -4.02 -17.87 -1.66
N ALA A 55 -5.00 -18.71 -1.35
CA ALA A 55 -4.87 -20.17 -1.38
C ALA A 55 -5.97 -20.81 -2.23
N GLY A 56 -5.73 -20.91 -3.54
CA GLY A 56 -6.68 -21.52 -4.49
C GLY A 56 -7.85 -20.61 -4.90
N GLU A 57 -7.93 -19.40 -4.34
CA GLU A 57 -8.88 -18.37 -4.77
C GLU A 57 -8.40 -17.67 -6.04
N GLU A 58 -9.32 -17.03 -6.78
CA GLU A 58 -8.94 -16.21 -7.93
C GLU A 58 -8.10 -15.01 -7.50
N ALA A 59 -6.92 -14.89 -8.10
CA ALA A 59 -6.01 -13.77 -7.91
C ALA A 59 -6.18 -12.70 -8.99
N SER A 60 -5.82 -11.47 -8.64
CA SER A 60 -5.70 -10.34 -9.57
C SER A 60 -4.43 -9.54 -9.23
N LEU A 61 -4.08 -8.60 -10.11
CA LEU A 61 -2.90 -7.77 -9.98
C LEU A 61 -3.26 -6.34 -9.59
N GLU A 62 -2.71 -5.90 -8.47
CA GLU A 62 -2.84 -4.56 -7.95
C GLU A 62 -1.61 -3.73 -8.29
N HIS A 63 -1.79 -2.56 -8.91
CA HIS A 63 -0.68 -1.67 -9.23
C HIS A 63 -0.55 -0.58 -8.16
N PRO A 64 0.64 -0.30 -7.61
CA PRO A 64 0.81 0.81 -6.68
C PRO A 64 0.30 2.12 -7.27
N LEU A 65 0.73 2.45 -8.50
CA LEU A 65 0.11 3.49 -9.31
C LEU A 65 -0.87 2.84 -10.31
N PRO A 66 -2.16 3.21 -10.32
CA PRO A 66 -3.14 2.57 -11.18
C PRO A 66 -2.94 2.93 -12.65
N GLN A 67 -3.31 2.01 -13.55
CA GLN A 67 -3.07 2.16 -14.98
C GLN A 67 -3.75 3.39 -15.60
N TRP A 68 -4.88 3.84 -15.06
CA TRP A 68 -5.53 5.07 -15.52
C TRP A 68 -4.63 6.29 -15.32
N LEU A 69 -3.80 6.29 -14.27
CA LEU A 69 -2.85 7.37 -13.98
C LEU A 69 -1.69 7.35 -14.98
N HIS A 70 -1.22 6.16 -15.37
CA HIS A 70 -0.20 6.02 -16.42
C HIS A 70 -0.67 6.64 -17.73
N LYS A 71 -1.91 6.34 -18.13
CA LYS A 71 -2.54 6.90 -19.33
C LYS A 71 -2.70 8.42 -19.21
N TYR A 72 -3.21 8.87 -18.07
CA TYR A 72 -3.48 10.29 -17.83
C TYR A 72 -2.21 11.16 -17.77
N ALA A 73 -1.09 10.61 -17.32
CA ALA A 73 0.21 11.28 -17.30
C ALA A 73 0.94 11.29 -18.65
N GLY A 74 0.27 10.90 -19.76
CA GLY A 74 0.85 10.86 -21.11
C GLY A 74 1.30 9.47 -21.54
N ASP A 75 0.53 8.44 -21.20
CA ASP A 75 0.79 7.02 -21.53
C ASP A 75 2.20 6.52 -21.18
N VAL A 76 2.59 6.75 -19.93
CA VAL A 76 3.95 6.48 -19.43
C VAL A 76 4.14 5.06 -18.91
N GLY A 77 3.25 4.12 -19.24
CA GLY A 77 3.29 2.75 -18.71
C GLY A 77 4.60 2.02 -19.00
N GLU A 78 5.24 2.28 -20.14
CA GLU A 78 6.52 1.69 -20.54
C GLU A 78 7.74 2.47 -20.03
N ARG A 79 7.55 3.59 -19.35
CA ARG A 79 8.67 4.32 -18.76
C ARG A 79 9.20 3.58 -17.54
N LYS A 80 10.53 3.56 -17.43
CA LYS A 80 11.22 3.04 -16.25
C LYS A 80 10.84 3.84 -15.00
N ALA A 81 10.45 3.15 -13.93
CA ALA A 81 10.09 3.75 -12.66
C ALA A 81 11.36 3.94 -11.80
N SER A 82 11.94 5.13 -11.82
CA SER A 82 13.18 5.45 -11.09
C SER A 82 13.06 5.23 -9.58
N ALA A 83 11.88 5.46 -9.03
CA ALA A 83 11.53 5.19 -7.63
C ALA A 83 11.81 3.74 -7.18
N PHE A 84 11.77 2.79 -8.13
CA PHE A 84 11.85 1.36 -7.88
C PHE A 84 13.07 0.71 -8.55
N ARG A 85 14.14 1.48 -8.77
CA ARG A 85 15.42 0.94 -9.24
C ARG A 85 16.07 0.07 -8.17
N VAL A 86 16.14 -1.24 -8.41
CA VAL A 86 16.74 -2.21 -7.47
C VAL A 86 18.26 -2.22 -7.59
N SER A 87 18.78 -2.14 -8.82
CA SER A 87 20.19 -2.07 -9.14
C SER A 87 20.42 -1.24 -10.41
N GLU A 88 21.67 -1.05 -10.85
CA GLU A 88 21.96 -0.38 -12.14
C GLU A 88 21.34 -1.10 -13.34
N THR A 89 21.10 -2.41 -13.22
CA THR A 89 20.59 -3.27 -14.30
C THR A 89 19.10 -3.58 -14.16
N ILE A 90 18.54 -3.53 -12.94
CA ILE A 90 17.16 -3.89 -12.66
C ILE A 90 16.36 -2.62 -12.34
N GLN A 91 15.61 -2.16 -13.34
CA GLN A 91 14.68 -1.04 -13.22
C GLN A 91 13.38 -1.35 -13.96
N PRO A 92 12.29 -1.72 -13.25
CA PRO A 92 11.01 -2.06 -13.87
C PRO A 92 10.32 -0.84 -14.47
N THR A 93 9.40 -1.07 -15.41
CA THR A 93 8.49 -0.04 -15.92
C THR A 93 7.27 0.13 -15.01
N TRP A 94 6.56 1.26 -15.13
CA TRP A 94 5.31 1.47 -14.39
C TRP A 94 4.28 0.37 -14.62
N ARG A 95 4.19 -0.17 -15.84
CA ARG A 95 3.28 -1.28 -16.17
C ARG A 95 3.68 -2.60 -15.51
N GLN A 96 4.97 -2.83 -15.28
CA GLN A 96 5.46 -4.06 -14.65
C GLN A 96 5.26 -4.07 -13.13
N LEU A 97 5.11 -2.90 -12.51
CA LEU A 97 4.91 -2.77 -11.08
C LEU A 97 3.49 -3.18 -10.67
N SER A 98 3.35 -4.45 -10.29
CA SER A 98 2.10 -4.99 -9.75
C SER A 98 2.35 -6.04 -8.67
N LEU A 99 1.38 -6.22 -7.77
CA LEU A 99 1.42 -7.15 -6.64
C LEU A 99 0.17 -8.02 -6.64
N ASN A 100 0.30 -9.24 -6.11
CA ASN A 100 -0.82 -10.16 -6.03
C ASN A 100 -1.90 -9.65 -5.06
N SER A 101 -3.16 -9.85 -5.44
CA SER A 101 -4.32 -9.52 -4.63
C SER A 101 -5.43 -10.55 -4.81
N HIS A 102 -6.26 -10.77 -3.79
CA HIS A 102 -7.54 -11.46 -4.01
C HIS A 102 -8.37 -10.65 -5.01
N LYS A 103 -8.96 -11.31 -6.00
CA LYS A 103 -9.79 -10.64 -7.02
C LYS A 103 -10.93 -9.84 -6.39
N GLU A 104 -11.54 -10.35 -5.33
CA GLU A 104 -12.64 -9.67 -4.63
C GLU A 104 -12.14 -8.46 -3.84
N CYS A 105 -11.01 -8.56 -3.13
CA CYS A 105 -10.40 -7.40 -2.47
C CYS A 105 -10.09 -6.31 -3.48
N ASN A 106 -9.50 -6.66 -4.62
CA ASN A 106 -9.17 -5.70 -5.68
C ASN A 106 -10.43 -4.99 -6.21
N ARG A 107 -11.46 -5.77 -6.56
CA ARG A 107 -12.74 -5.25 -7.07
C ARG A 107 -13.43 -4.30 -6.08
N LEU A 108 -13.54 -4.70 -4.82
CA LEU A 108 -14.19 -3.87 -3.79
C LEU A 108 -13.37 -2.63 -3.48
N PHE A 109 -12.05 -2.76 -3.42
CA PHE A 109 -11.16 -1.66 -3.12
C PHE A 109 -11.15 -0.63 -4.26
N ALA A 110 -11.14 -1.07 -5.53
CA ALA A 110 -11.27 -0.19 -6.68
C ALA A 110 -12.55 0.66 -6.61
N ARG A 111 -13.71 0.04 -6.34
CA ARG A 111 -14.99 0.76 -6.19
C ARG A 111 -15.01 1.77 -5.05
N LYS A 112 -14.33 1.46 -3.95
CA LYS A 112 -14.33 2.30 -2.74
C LYS A 112 -13.31 3.43 -2.80
N ILE A 113 -12.15 3.20 -3.40
CA ILE A 113 -10.98 4.08 -3.30
C ILE A 113 -10.55 4.63 -4.66
N GLU A 114 -10.38 3.78 -5.67
CA GLU A 114 -9.90 4.23 -6.97
C GLU A 114 -10.98 4.98 -7.75
N ASP A 115 -12.17 4.41 -7.93
CA ASP A 115 -13.22 5.01 -8.75
C ASP A 115 -13.60 6.43 -8.27
N PRO A 116 -13.80 6.69 -6.95
CA PRO A 116 -14.14 8.03 -6.46
C PRO A 116 -12.99 9.04 -6.59
N SER A 117 -11.73 8.57 -6.56
CA SER A 117 -10.57 9.45 -6.59
C SER A 117 -10.17 9.91 -7.99
N ILE A 118 -10.55 9.19 -9.06
CA ILE A 118 -10.17 9.55 -10.44
C ILE A 118 -10.52 11.00 -10.76
N THR A 119 -11.77 11.41 -10.50
CA THR A 119 -12.23 12.77 -10.80
C THR A 119 -11.51 13.80 -9.92
N ALA A 120 -11.31 13.49 -8.64
CA ALA A 120 -10.63 14.36 -7.70
C ALA A 120 -9.17 14.60 -8.09
N VAL A 121 -8.41 13.53 -8.38
CA VAL A 121 -7.00 13.62 -8.76
C VAL A 121 -6.82 14.36 -10.08
N LYS A 122 -7.66 14.08 -11.08
CA LYS A 122 -7.64 14.84 -12.34
C LYS A 122 -7.92 16.32 -12.11
N ALA A 123 -8.93 16.66 -11.29
CA ALA A 123 -9.22 18.05 -10.95
C ALA A 123 -8.04 18.73 -10.24
N MET A 124 -7.35 18.07 -9.30
CA MET A 124 -6.14 18.62 -8.68
C MET A 124 -5.05 18.92 -9.72
N VAL A 125 -4.77 17.94 -10.60
CA VAL A 125 -3.72 18.06 -11.62
C VAL A 125 -4.05 19.17 -12.62
N ASP A 126 -5.29 19.27 -13.05
CA ASP A 126 -5.74 20.28 -14.01
C ASP A 126 -6.02 21.66 -13.37
N GLY A 127 -5.81 21.81 -12.05
CA GLY A 127 -5.99 23.09 -11.33
C GLY A 127 -7.45 23.47 -11.05
N GLY A 128 -8.34 22.48 -11.09
CA GLY A 128 -9.76 22.63 -10.77
C GLY A 128 -10.02 22.76 -9.27
N ARG A 129 -11.25 23.19 -8.95
CA ARG A 129 -11.74 23.22 -7.56
C ARG A 129 -12.14 21.83 -7.11
N LEU A 130 -11.88 21.52 -5.84
CA LEU A 130 -12.34 20.30 -5.18
C LEU A 130 -13.46 20.60 -4.19
N THR A 131 -14.41 19.68 -4.11
CA THR A 131 -15.33 19.55 -2.98
C THR A 131 -14.65 18.81 -1.82
N TRP A 132 -15.21 18.92 -0.61
CA TRP A 132 -14.71 18.17 0.55
C TRP A 132 -14.71 16.64 0.31
N THR A 133 -15.77 16.10 -0.28
CA THR A 133 -15.84 14.67 -0.63
C THR A 133 -14.76 14.24 -1.63
N GLN A 134 -14.42 15.11 -2.60
CA GLN A 134 -13.33 14.83 -3.54
C GLN A 134 -11.97 14.91 -2.86
N LEU A 135 -11.80 15.82 -1.90
CA LEU A 135 -10.58 15.91 -1.09
C LEU A 135 -10.40 14.62 -0.28
N ASP A 136 -11.43 14.16 0.43
CA ASP A 136 -11.39 12.91 1.20
C ASP A 136 -11.03 11.72 0.31
N ALA A 137 -11.66 11.61 -0.87
CA ALA A 137 -11.35 10.56 -1.83
C ALA A 137 -9.89 10.62 -2.33
N ALA A 138 -9.34 11.81 -2.57
CA ALA A 138 -7.95 11.98 -2.96
C ALA A 138 -6.99 11.54 -1.83
N PHE A 139 -7.31 11.86 -0.57
CA PHE A 139 -6.51 11.47 0.59
C PHE A 139 -6.57 9.96 0.86
N ASP A 140 -7.74 9.35 0.73
CA ASP A 140 -7.92 7.90 0.78
C ASP A 140 -7.08 7.18 -0.28
N TRP A 141 -7.07 7.74 -1.49
CA TRP A 141 -6.24 7.25 -2.57
C TRP A 141 -4.73 7.42 -2.30
N LEU A 142 -4.30 8.56 -1.76
CA LEU A 142 -2.89 8.77 -1.39
C LEU A 142 -2.42 7.79 -0.29
N ASP A 143 -3.27 7.44 0.68
CA ASP A 143 -2.99 6.38 1.64
C ASP A 143 -2.73 5.05 0.96
N LYS A 144 -3.54 4.70 -0.05
CA LYS A 144 -3.30 3.52 -0.86
C LYS A 144 -1.96 3.60 -1.58
N ILE A 145 -1.70 4.67 -2.35
CA ILE A 145 -0.47 4.81 -3.12
C ILE A 145 0.75 4.60 -2.21
N LYS A 146 0.73 5.23 -1.03
CA LYS A 146 1.80 5.10 -0.03
C LYS A 146 2.00 3.66 0.44
N SER A 147 0.94 3.01 0.93
CA SER A 147 1.02 1.62 1.42
C SER A 147 1.42 0.63 0.33
N ALA A 148 0.79 0.70 -0.84
CA ALA A 148 1.09 -0.17 -1.96
C ALA A 148 2.52 0.02 -2.48
N SER A 149 3.04 1.25 -2.47
CA SER A 149 4.43 1.55 -2.83
C SER A 149 5.42 0.98 -1.81
N ALA A 150 5.11 1.05 -0.52
CA ALA A 150 5.92 0.40 0.52
C ALA A 150 5.96 -1.12 0.37
N HIS A 151 4.82 -1.74 0.06
CA HIS A 151 4.75 -3.17 -0.23
C HIS A 151 5.54 -3.54 -1.49
N MET A 152 5.46 -2.73 -2.54
CA MET A 152 6.24 -2.92 -3.77
C MET A 152 7.74 -2.84 -3.51
N ALA A 153 8.17 -1.80 -2.79
CA ALA A 153 9.55 -1.60 -2.41
C ALA A 153 10.10 -2.79 -1.59
N THR A 154 9.29 -3.31 -0.67
CA THR A 154 9.61 -4.51 0.12
C THR A 154 9.76 -5.75 -0.77
N ALA A 155 8.81 -5.97 -1.68
CA ALA A 155 8.85 -7.10 -2.61
C ALA A 155 10.10 -7.08 -3.50
N LEU A 156 10.53 -5.89 -3.93
CA LEU A 156 11.71 -5.71 -4.79
C LEU A 156 13.05 -5.81 -4.04
N ARG A 157 13.11 -5.46 -2.76
CA ARG A 157 14.32 -5.59 -1.92
C ARG A 157 14.54 -7.01 -1.38
N GLY A 158 13.54 -7.89 -1.49
CA GLY A 158 13.60 -9.26 -1.02
C GLY A 158 13.43 -9.41 0.50
N HIS A 159 13.50 -10.65 0.98
CA HIS A 159 13.17 -11.07 2.35
C HIS A 159 14.14 -10.58 3.45
N ASN A 160 15.13 -9.76 3.12
CA ASN A 160 16.18 -9.33 4.05
C ASN A 160 15.73 -8.21 5.02
N ILE A 161 14.54 -7.66 4.84
CA ILE A 161 14.01 -6.57 5.67
C ILE A 161 12.82 -7.10 6.47
N ARG A 162 13.01 -7.24 7.79
CA ARG A 162 11.93 -7.54 8.72
C ARG A 162 11.13 -6.27 8.98
N LEU A 163 9.96 -6.16 8.37
CA LEU A 163 9.04 -5.07 8.64
C LEU A 163 8.05 -5.48 9.73
N GLY A 164 7.85 -4.60 10.71
CA GLY A 164 6.86 -4.75 11.78
C GLY A 164 5.44 -4.51 11.27
N TYR A 165 5.04 -5.18 10.19
CA TYR A 165 3.73 -5.01 9.60
C TYR A 165 2.65 -5.61 10.51
N GLY A 166 1.59 -4.83 10.71
CA GLY A 166 0.33 -5.29 11.29
C GLY A 166 -0.81 -5.03 10.30
N ASP A 167 -2.05 -5.28 10.72
CA ASP A 167 -3.22 -5.10 9.86
C ASP A 167 -3.28 -3.70 9.24
N ILE A 168 -2.89 -2.66 9.99
CA ILE A 168 -2.83 -1.25 9.56
C ILE A 168 -1.75 -0.92 8.51
N SER A 169 -0.91 -1.89 8.15
CA SER A 169 0.06 -1.74 7.07
C SER A 169 -0.59 -1.90 5.69
N PHE A 170 -1.72 -2.63 5.63
CA PHE A 170 -2.40 -2.96 4.37
C PHE A 170 -3.45 -1.91 3.98
N PRO A 171 -3.58 -1.56 2.68
CA PRO A 171 -4.51 -0.53 2.19
C PRO A 171 -5.95 -0.67 2.70
N ASN A 172 -6.53 -1.87 2.75
CA ASN A 172 -7.93 -2.08 3.18
C ASN A 172 -8.21 -1.64 4.62
N LYS A 173 -7.18 -1.61 5.46
CA LYS A 173 -7.28 -1.28 6.89
C LYS A 173 -6.65 0.07 7.21
N ARG A 174 -5.64 0.48 6.43
CA ARG A 174 -4.89 1.72 6.66
C ARG A 174 -5.67 2.97 6.30
N VAL A 175 -6.45 2.92 5.20
CA VAL A 175 -7.13 4.11 4.69
C VAL A 175 -8.00 4.72 5.79
N GLY A 176 -7.68 5.95 6.16
CA GLY A 176 -8.44 6.76 7.12
C GLY A 176 -8.02 6.55 8.57
N ALA A 177 -7.00 5.73 8.83
CA ALA A 177 -6.60 5.36 10.18
C ALA A 177 -5.66 6.37 10.87
N PHE A 178 -5.13 7.35 10.14
CA PHE A 178 -4.09 8.26 10.63
C PHE A 178 -4.42 9.71 10.29
N ASP A 179 -3.80 10.64 11.02
CA ASP A 179 -3.77 12.04 10.62
C ASP A 179 -3.08 12.15 9.25
N ARG A 180 -3.54 13.09 8.43
CA ARG A 180 -3.07 13.23 7.05
C ARG A 180 -2.67 14.67 6.74
N LEU A 181 -1.58 14.83 6.02
CA LEU A 181 -1.07 16.10 5.53
C LEU A 181 -0.70 15.96 4.06
N ALA A 182 -1.08 16.95 3.26
CA ALA A 182 -0.60 17.08 1.88
C ALA A 182 -0.09 18.50 1.64
N ILE A 183 1.11 18.61 1.08
CA ILE A 183 1.67 19.86 0.54
C ILE A 183 1.65 19.73 -0.98
N ILE A 184 0.98 20.66 -1.64
CA ILE A 184 0.75 20.62 -3.08
C ILE A 184 1.40 21.84 -3.73
N TYR A 185 2.24 21.60 -4.73
CA TYR A 185 2.88 22.66 -5.50
C TYR A 185 3.10 22.20 -6.95
N ARG A 186 3.46 23.14 -7.84
CA ARG A 186 3.73 22.85 -9.24
C ARG A 186 5.19 23.06 -9.57
N ILE A 187 5.73 22.20 -10.43
CA ILE A 187 7.08 22.33 -11.00
C ILE A 187 7.00 22.23 -12.52
N SER A 188 7.65 23.15 -13.21
CA SER A 188 7.65 23.25 -14.68
C SER A 188 8.91 22.68 -15.33
N ASP A 189 9.64 21.81 -14.62
CA ASP A 189 10.90 21.25 -15.11
C ASP A 189 10.67 20.06 -16.07
N GLY A 190 11.68 19.77 -16.90
CA GLY A 190 11.66 18.70 -17.92
C GLY A 190 11.72 17.26 -17.36
N ARG A 191 11.41 17.07 -16.09
CA ARG A 191 11.39 15.76 -15.42
C ARG A 191 10.18 14.92 -15.89
N PRO A 192 10.17 13.60 -15.62
CA PRO A 192 9.08 12.71 -16.02
C PRO A 192 7.72 13.16 -15.45
N PRO A 193 6.62 13.05 -16.24
CA PRO A 193 5.29 13.49 -15.81
C PRO A 193 4.60 12.52 -14.85
N LEU A 194 5.22 11.39 -14.52
CA LEU A 194 4.77 10.50 -13.46
C LEU A 194 5.99 9.98 -12.74
N ASP A 195 6.07 10.25 -11.44
CA ASP A 195 7.16 9.76 -10.62
C ASP A 195 6.76 9.62 -9.16
N LEU A 196 7.46 8.74 -8.46
CA LEU A 196 7.43 8.64 -7.00
C LEU A 196 8.85 8.89 -6.50
N TRP A 197 8.98 9.59 -5.38
CA TRP A 197 10.28 9.78 -4.75
C TRP A 197 10.38 9.02 -3.45
N ASP A 198 11.61 8.64 -3.11
CA ASP A 198 11.98 8.10 -1.80
C ASP A 198 11.39 6.75 -1.41
N CYS A 199 10.83 5.98 -2.36
CA CYS A 199 10.18 4.69 -2.07
C CYS A 199 11.13 3.53 -1.74
N LEU A 200 12.45 3.64 -2.01
CA LEU A 200 13.43 2.58 -1.75
C LEU A 200 14.45 2.93 -0.65
N ASN A 201 14.28 4.06 0.04
CA ASN A 201 15.17 4.40 1.15
C ASN A 201 14.77 3.61 2.42
N ASP A 202 15.74 3.32 3.28
CA ASP A 202 15.53 2.47 4.46
C ASP A 202 14.54 3.08 5.46
N GLY A 203 14.49 4.41 5.55
CA GLY A 203 13.53 5.13 6.39
C GLY A 203 12.09 4.89 5.96
N PHE A 204 11.80 4.95 4.66
CA PHE A 204 10.50 4.69 4.08
C PHE A 204 10.11 3.22 4.22
N LEU A 205 11.07 2.31 4.03
CA LEU A 205 10.80 0.88 4.18
C LEU A 205 10.42 0.53 5.63
N THR A 206 11.15 1.07 6.60
CA THR A 206 10.90 0.81 8.03
C THR A 206 9.69 1.56 8.58
N THR A 207 9.49 2.81 8.14
CA THR A 207 8.41 3.69 8.58
C THR A 207 7.86 4.47 7.37
N PRO A 208 6.98 3.88 6.55
CA PRO A 208 6.41 4.55 5.38
C PRO A 208 5.41 5.61 5.83
N SER A 209 5.91 6.76 6.29
CA SER A 209 5.11 7.87 6.80
C SER A 209 4.72 8.84 5.69
N ALA A 210 5.62 9.07 4.73
CA ALA A 210 5.43 10.05 3.65
C ALA A 210 5.86 9.54 2.27
N ILE A 211 5.27 10.12 1.22
CA ILE A 211 5.67 9.96 -0.18
C ILE A 211 5.67 11.33 -0.87
N SER A 212 6.47 11.46 -1.92
CA SER A 212 6.27 12.52 -2.91
C SER A 212 5.81 11.89 -4.22
N LEU A 213 4.63 12.29 -4.68
CA LEU A 213 4.04 11.86 -5.94
C LEU A 213 4.02 13.02 -6.90
N ARG A 214 4.50 12.78 -8.12
CA ARG A 214 4.36 13.71 -9.24
C ARG A 214 3.36 13.19 -10.26
N VAL A 215 2.44 14.05 -10.69
CA VAL A 215 1.54 13.81 -11.83
C VAL A 215 1.50 15.07 -12.71
N LYS A 216 1.96 14.94 -13.95
CA LYS A 216 2.30 16.03 -14.87
C LYS A 216 3.24 17.05 -14.21
N ASP A 217 2.79 18.28 -14.01
CA ASP A 217 3.50 19.36 -13.33
C ASP A 217 3.12 19.49 -11.85
N LEU A 218 2.09 18.77 -11.38
CA LEU A 218 1.67 18.76 -9.98
C LEU A 218 2.57 17.83 -9.15
N VAL A 219 3.04 18.31 -8.02
CA VAL A 219 3.72 17.52 -6.99
C VAL A 219 2.90 17.56 -5.72
N ILE A 220 2.72 16.38 -5.13
CA ILE A 220 2.03 16.15 -3.87
C ILE A 220 3.03 15.50 -2.92
N VAL A 221 3.43 16.23 -1.89
CA VAL A 221 4.13 15.65 -0.74
C VAL A 221 3.08 15.26 0.27
N TYR A 222 2.88 13.96 0.44
CA TYR A 222 1.84 13.38 1.28
C TYR A 222 2.43 12.69 2.48
N SER A 223 1.86 12.91 3.67
CA SER A 223 2.21 12.20 4.90
C SER A 223 0.94 11.70 5.60
N SER A 224 1.04 10.49 6.16
CA SER A 224 0.00 9.90 7.00
C SER A 224 0.61 9.12 8.15
N SER A 225 0.44 9.65 9.35
CA SER A 225 1.06 9.18 10.60
C SER A 225 0.22 9.61 11.81
N ASN A 226 0.41 8.95 12.95
CA ASN A 226 -0.19 9.41 14.20
C ASN A 226 0.43 10.76 14.62
N PHE A 227 -0.39 11.60 15.26
CA PHE A 227 0.03 12.84 15.92
C PHE A 227 0.62 13.90 14.97
N LEU A 228 0.23 13.90 13.68
CA LEU A 228 0.56 15.02 12.78
C LEU A 228 -0.25 16.26 13.15
N LEU A 229 -1.44 16.05 13.70
CA LEU A 229 -2.31 17.10 14.21
C LEU A 229 -2.57 16.81 15.68
N SER A 230 -2.14 17.71 16.56
CA SER A 230 -2.58 17.66 17.96
C SER A 230 -3.97 18.27 18.06
N GLN A 231 -4.87 17.66 18.81
CA GLN A 231 -6.06 18.38 19.28
C GLN A 231 -5.58 19.59 20.09
N LEU A 232 -6.12 20.76 19.80
CA LEU A 232 -5.93 21.91 20.66
C LEU A 232 -6.56 21.54 22.00
N SER A 233 -5.75 21.30 23.04
CA SER A 233 -6.29 21.15 24.38
C SER A 233 -6.87 22.50 24.77
N ASP A 234 -8.18 22.59 24.90
CA ASP A 234 -8.86 23.74 25.53
C ASP A 234 -8.34 23.86 26.97
N SER A 235 -7.29 24.64 27.17
CA SER A 235 -6.79 25.06 28.48
C SER A 235 -7.66 26.19 29.03
N GLY A 236 -8.96 25.96 29.12
CA GLY A 236 -9.89 27.00 29.56
C GLY A 236 -11.32 26.53 29.77
N LYS A 237 -11.56 25.83 30.90
CA LYS A 237 -12.74 25.97 31.78
C LYS A 237 -12.65 24.97 32.95
N ALA A 238 -12.05 25.43 34.05
CA ALA A 238 -12.35 24.99 35.40
C ALA A 238 -12.76 26.23 36.20
#